data_AF-X1EWF6-F1
#
_entry.id   AF-X1EWF6-F1
#
_cell.length_a   1.000
_cell.length_b   1.000
_cell.length_c   1.000
_cell.angle_alpha   90.00
_cell.angle_beta   90.00
_cell.angle_gamma   90.00
#
_symmetry.space_group_name_H-M   'P 1'
#
loop_
_entity.id
_entity.type
_entity.pdbx_description
1 polymer ?
#
loop_
_entity_poly.entity_id
_entity_poly.type
_entity_poly.pdbx_seq_one_letter_code
_entity_poly.pdbx_strand_id
1 'polypeptide(L)'
;ENRMTPQEQEKLFKKVRRRFRRWSERKCSGYVHGVVDEARRKTANPEMVKYRNEAYCCGYLCGFIDARGFDAASRYKYIIRPIGYYRWWADAK
;
A
#
# COMPACT_ATOMS: atom_id res chain seq x y z
N GLU A 1 14.17 -0.39 16.48
CA GLU A 1 13.77 -0.30 15.06
C GLU A 1 12.93 -1.53 14.69
N ASN A 2 11.62 -1.40 14.52
CA ASN A 2 10.77 -2.52 14.04
C ASN A 2 10.85 -2.60 12.50
N ARG A 3 11.92 -3.22 11.98
CA ARG A 3 12.04 -3.50 10.54
C ARG A 3 11.48 -4.89 10.24
N MET A 4 10.39 -4.95 9.47
CA MET A 4 9.85 -6.21 8.96
C MET A 4 10.91 -6.94 8.13
N THR A 5 11.20 -8.18 8.51
CA THR A 5 12.21 -9.05 7.90
C THR A 5 11.78 -9.48 6.48
N PRO A 6 12.72 -9.91 5.61
CA PRO A 6 12.38 -10.44 4.29
C PRO A 6 11.38 -11.61 4.34
N GLN A 7 11.50 -12.47 5.36
CA GLN A 7 10.61 -13.63 5.56
C GLN A 7 9.19 -13.20 5.94
N GLU A 8 9.04 -12.16 6.76
CA GLU A 8 7.74 -11.59 7.10
C GLU A 8 7.10 -10.87 5.90
N GLN A 9 7.89 -10.18 5.08
CA GLN A 9 7.43 -9.56 3.84
C GLN A 9 6.93 -10.62 2.85
N GLU A 10 7.61 -11.76 2.73
CA GLU A 10 7.17 -12.87 1.88
C GLU A 10 5.88 -13.51 2.41
N LYS A 11 5.77 -13.72 3.73
CA LYS A 11 4.54 -14.21 4.37
C LYS A 11 3.37 -13.25 4.11
N LEU A 12 3.61 -11.94 4.24
CA LEU A 12 2.61 -10.91 3.96
C LEU A 12 2.21 -10.93 2.49
N PHE A 13 3.17 -11.02 1.57
CA PHE A 13 2.90 -11.14 0.13
C PHE A 13 1.99 -12.33 -0.17
N LYS A 14 2.30 -13.53 0.38
CA LYS A 14 1.48 -14.74 0.21
C LYS A 14 0.08 -14.55 0.80
N LYS A 15 -0.05 -13.89 1.96
CA LYS A 15 -1.34 -13.57 2.58
C LYS A 15 -2.18 -12.64 1.71
N VAL A 16 -1.57 -11.58 1.18
CA VAL A 16 -2.21 -10.59 0.28
C VAL A 16 -2.65 -11.26 -1.02
N ARG A 17 -1.80 -12.11 -1.62
CA ARG A 17 -2.17 -12.91 -2.81
C ARG A 17 -3.36 -13.83 -2.59
N ARG A 18 -3.45 -14.45 -1.40
CA ARG A 18 -4.58 -15.32 -1.03
C ARG A 18 -5.87 -14.51 -0.79
N ARG A 19 -5.77 -13.36 -0.11
CA ARG A 19 -6.89 -12.46 0.19
C ARG A 19 -7.43 -11.79 -1.07
N PHE A 20 -6.55 -11.33 -1.94
CA PHE A 20 -6.88 -10.60 -3.15
C PHE A 20 -6.47 -11.38 -4.40
N ARG A 21 -7.14 -12.51 -4.66
CA ARG A 21 -6.79 -13.43 -5.78
C ARG A 21 -6.75 -12.76 -7.16
N ARG A 22 -7.52 -11.68 -7.36
CA ARG A 22 -7.59 -10.91 -8.61
C ARG A 22 -6.49 -9.86 -8.77
N TRP A 23 -5.65 -9.67 -7.77
CA TRP A 23 -4.57 -8.70 -7.86
C TRP A 23 -3.38 -9.26 -8.61
N SER A 24 -2.77 -8.40 -9.42
CA SER A 24 -1.47 -8.70 -10.01
C SER A 24 -0.38 -8.79 -8.95
N GLU A 25 0.70 -9.49 -9.27
CA GLU A 25 1.87 -9.58 -8.39
C GLU A 25 2.43 -8.22 -8.06
N ARG A 26 2.53 -7.33 -9.06
CA ARG A 26 2.98 -5.94 -8.87
C ARG A 26 2.14 -5.19 -7.84
N LYS A 27 0.82 -5.38 -7.85
CA LYS A 27 -0.08 -4.76 -6.86
C LYS A 27 0.13 -5.35 -5.46
N CYS A 28 0.34 -6.66 -5.37
CA CYS A 28 0.66 -7.31 -4.10
C CYS A 28 2.03 -6.85 -3.55
N SER A 29 3.04 -6.73 -4.40
CA SER A 29 4.37 -6.22 -4.02
C SER A 29 4.29 -4.76 -3.55
N GLY A 30 3.51 -3.94 -4.25
CA GLY A 30 3.22 -2.57 -3.82
C GLY A 30 2.67 -2.56 -2.40
N TYR A 31 1.62 -3.34 -2.13
CA TYR A 31 1.01 -3.41 -0.80
C TYR A 31 2.02 -3.76 0.30
N VAL A 32 2.85 -4.78 0.08
CA VAL A 32 3.88 -5.16 1.06
C VAL A 32 4.83 -4.00 1.32
N HIS A 33 5.29 -3.32 0.27
CA HIS A 33 6.15 -2.15 0.42
C HIS A 33 5.45 -1.01 1.16
N GLY A 34 4.16 -0.80 0.93
CA GLY A 34 3.35 0.20 1.64
C GLY A 34 3.30 -0.06 3.14
N VAL A 35 3.04 -1.31 3.54
CA VAL A 35 3.05 -1.73 4.95
C VAL A 35 4.44 -1.52 5.58
N VAL A 36 5.50 -1.92 4.86
CA VAL A 36 6.89 -1.77 5.35
C VAL A 36 7.28 -0.30 5.49
N ASP A 37 6.88 0.54 4.55
CA ASP A 37 7.25 1.95 4.55
C ASP A 37 6.48 2.74 5.62
N GLU A 38 5.22 2.39 5.88
CA GLU A 38 4.46 2.90 7.03
C GLU A 38 5.20 2.60 8.35
N ALA A 39 5.59 1.34 8.55
CA ALA A 39 6.32 0.92 9.75
C ALA A 39 7.68 1.63 9.91
N ARG A 40 8.31 2.08 8.81
CA ARG A 40 9.64 2.72 8.82
C ARG A 40 9.60 4.24 8.90
N ARG A 41 8.71 4.88 8.14
CA ARG A 41 8.75 6.33 7.88
C ARG A 41 7.53 7.07 8.37
N LYS A 42 6.45 6.37 8.76
CA LYS A 42 5.14 6.94 9.11
C LYS A 42 4.52 7.85 8.05
N THR A 43 5.19 8.17 6.95
CA THR A 43 4.71 9.00 5.84
C THR A 43 5.01 8.28 4.53
N ALA A 44 4.02 8.24 3.63
CA ALA A 44 4.18 7.55 2.35
C ALA A 44 5.24 8.26 1.50
N ASN A 45 6.09 7.49 0.82
CA ASN A 45 7.13 8.03 -0.04
C ASN A 45 6.50 8.55 -1.36
N PRO A 46 6.45 9.88 -1.58
CA PRO A 46 5.83 10.45 -2.79
C PRO A 46 6.61 10.09 -4.07
N GLU A 47 7.90 9.72 -3.96
CA GLU A 47 8.68 9.27 -5.11
C GLU A 47 8.31 7.85 -5.55
N MET A 48 7.82 7.01 -4.63
CA MET A 48 7.26 5.69 -4.96
C MET A 48 5.89 5.80 -5.66
N VAL A 49 5.21 6.94 -5.53
CA VAL A 49 3.98 7.24 -6.27
C VAL A 49 4.28 7.70 -7.70
N LYS A 50 5.53 8.09 -8.01
CA LYS A 50 5.99 8.41 -9.37
C LYS A 50 6.24 7.18 -10.25
N TYR A 51 6.21 5.95 -9.71
CA TYR A 51 6.34 4.76 -10.54
C TYR A 51 5.16 4.70 -11.52
N ARG A 52 5.45 4.71 -12.83
CA ARG A 52 4.49 4.62 -13.97
C ARG A 52 3.57 3.38 -13.94
N ASN A 53 3.65 2.55 -12.90
CA ASN A 53 2.90 1.32 -12.77
C ASN A 53 1.73 1.51 -11.80
N GLU A 54 0.57 1.84 -12.34
CA GLU A 54 -0.66 2.08 -11.58
C GLU A 54 -0.99 0.95 -10.60
N ALA A 55 -0.78 -0.30 -11.02
CA ALA A 55 -1.07 -1.47 -10.19
C ALA A 55 -0.20 -1.50 -8.94
N TYR A 56 1.11 -1.22 -9.08
CA TYR A 56 2.04 -1.15 -7.95
C TYR A 56 1.67 0.00 -7.00
N CYS A 57 1.46 1.21 -7.52
CA CYS A 57 1.13 2.39 -6.72
C CYS A 57 -0.19 2.21 -5.96
N CYS A 58 -1.22 1.65 -6.62
CA CYS A 58 -2.47 1.29 -5.96
C CYS A 58 -2.23 0.31 -4.81
N GLY A 59 -1.42 -0.72 -5.04
CA GLY A 59 -1.04 -1.67 -4.01
C GLY A 59 -0.39 -0.99 -2.82
N TYR A 60 0.65 -0.19 -3.09
CA TYR A 60 1.43 0.53 -2.08
C TYR A 60 0.59 1.41 -1.19
N LEU A 61 -0.28 2.24 -1.76
CA LEU A 61 -1.17 3.08 -0.97
C LEU A 61 -2.11 2.26 -0.10
N CYS A 62 -2.62 1.14 -0.63
CA CYS A 62 -3.51 0.28 0.13
C CYS A 62 -2.80 -0.38 1.31
N GLY A 63 -1.58 -0.87 1.14
CA GLY A 63 -0.79 -1.43 2.24
C GLY A 63 -0.43 -0.38 3.29
N PHE A 64 -0.06 0.82 2.84
CA PHE A 64 0.28 1.93 3.73
C PHE A 64 -0.92 2.37 4.59
N ILE A 65 -2.11 2.44 4.01
CA ILE A 65 -3.34 2.82 4.71
C ILE A 65 -3.81 1.70 5.67
N ASP A 66 -3.73 0.44 5.25
CA ASP A 66 -4.11 -0.73 6.07
C ASP A 66 -3.20 -0.86 7.31
N ALA A 67 -1.90 -0.58 7.17
CA ALA A 67 -0.95 -0.57 8.27
C ALA A 67 -1.28 0.51 9.34
N ARG A 68 -1.87 1.63 8.93
CA ARG A 68 -2.37 2.67 9.85
C ARG A 68 -3.71 2.31 10.53
N GLY A 69 -4.25 1.12 10.29
CA GLY A 69 -5.51 0.65 10.86
C GLY A 69 -6.76 1.18 10.16
N PHE A 70 -6.61 1.84 9.01
CA PHE A 70 -7.74 2.15 8.16
C PHE A 70 -8.03 0.95 7.27
N ASP A 71 -9.24 0.40 7.34
CA ASP A 71 -9.60 -0.73 6.47
C ASP A 71 -9.53 -0.31 5.00
N ALA A 72 -8.43 -0.70 4.35
CA ALA A 72 -8.20 -0.43 2.95
C ALA A 72 -9.31 -1.06 2.11
N ALA A 73 -9.84 -2.23 2.53
CA ALA A 73 -10.93 -2.96 1.86
C ALA A 73 -12.19 -2.10 1.66
N SER A 74 -12.59 -1.38 2.71
CA SER A 74 -13.73 -0.48 2.69
C SER A 74 -13.49 0.82 1.91
N ARG A 75 -12.23 1.28 1.79
CA ARG A 75 -11.86 2.54 1.14
C ARG A 75 -11.31 2.41 -0.29
N TYR A 76 -11.13 1.20 -0.83
CA TYR A 76 -10.67 0.98 -2.22
C TYR A 76 -11.45 1.79 -3.25
N LYS A 77 -12.76 1.98 -3.04
CA LYS A 77 -13.64 2.72 -3.94
C LYS A 77 -13.21 4.20 -4.11
N TYR A 78 -12.49 4.76 -3.13
CA TYR A 78 -12.05 6.16 -3.13
C TYR A 78 -10.57 6.34 -3.52
N ILE A 79 -9.75 5.29 -3.41
CA ILE A 79 -8.33 5.35 -3.76
C ILE A 79 -8.14 5.19 -5.28
N ILE A 80 -9.05 4.50 -5.96
CA ILE A 80 -9.02 4.28 -7.41
C ILE A 80 -9.87 5.36 -8.11
N ARG A 81 -9.43 6.62 -8.07
CA ARG A 81 -9.73 7.57 -9.15
C ARG A 81 -8.43 7.83 -9.92
N PRO A 82 -8.48 7.82 -11.26
CA PRO A 82 -7.29 7.74 -12.10
C PRO A 82 -6.39 8.94 -11.85
N ILE A 83 -5.09 8.66 -11.92
CA ILE A 83 -3.92 9.56 -11.97
C ILE A 83 -4.34 11.03 -12.16
N GLY A 84 -4.31 11.82 -11.08
CA GLY A 84 -4.54 13.26 -11.20
C GLY A 84 -4.58 14.01 -9.87
N TYR A 85 -5.20 13.46 -8.82
CA TYR A 85 -5.34 14.18 -7.56
C TYR A 85 -5.34 13.22 -6.37
N TYR A 86 -4.16 12.82 -5.91
CA TYR A 86 -4.01 12.49 -4.48
C TYR A 86 -3.88 13.82 -3.74
N ARG A 87 -5.02 14.50 -3.50
CA ARG A 87 -5.09 15.56 -2.49
C ARG A 87 -5.00 14.84 -1.15
N TRP A 88 -3.81 14.86 -0.58
CA TRP A 88 -3.48 14.20 0.68
C TRP A 88 -4.45 14.65 1.76
N TRP A 89 -5.22 13.71 2.32
CA TRP A 89 -5.90 13.93 3.59
C TRP A 89 -4.84 13.80 4.69
N ALA A 90 -4.08 14.87 4.86
CA ALA A 90 -3.25 15.11 6.04
C ALA A 90 -4.05 15.79 7.17
N ASP A 91 -5.35 16.07 6.97
CA ASP A 91 -6.22 16.67 7.99
C ASP A 91 -7.30 15.69 8.45
N ALA A 92 -6.90 14.73 9.28
CA ALA A 92 -7.84 14.05 10.16
C ALA A 92 -7.24 13.97 11.57
N LYS A 93 -7.23 15.15 12.20
CA LYS A 93 -6.90 15.52 13.59
C LYS A 93 -5.43 15.51 14.01
#